data_AF-A0A927D4J2-F1
#
_entry.id   AF-A0A927D4J2-F1
#
_cell.length_a   1.000
_cell.length_b   1.000
_cell.length_c   1.000
_cell.angle_alpha   90.00
_cell.angle_beta   90.00
_cell.angle_gamma   90.00
#
_symmetry.space_group_name_H-M   'P 1'
#
loop_
_entity.id
_entity.type
_entity.pdbx_description
1 polymer ?
#
loop_
_entity_poly.entity_id
_entity_poly.type
_entity_poly.pdbx_seq_one_letter_code
_entity_poly.pdbx_strand_id
1 'polypeptide(L)' 'MDWTLLVGLLALFTLIIGIVLAMTSKRKTEERMADPNAPKSTLASDKSSTGKPADV' A
#
# COMPACT_ATOMS: atom_id res chain seq x y z
N MET A 1 33.66 -11.57 18.17
CA MET A 1 33.14 -11.46 16.79
C MET A 1 32.60 -10.06 16.58
N ASP A 2 32.89 -9.45 15.42
CA ASP A 2 32.29 -8.18 15.03
C ASP A 2 30.90 -8.42 14.42
N TRP A 3 29.87 -7.98 15.13
CA TRP A 3 28.45 -8.19 14.76
C TRP A 3 27.93 -7.14 13.78
N THR A 4 28.72 -6.12 13.50
CA THR A 4 28.33 -4.98 12.66
C THR A 4 27.90 -5.41 11.26
N LEU A 5 28.58 -6.41 10.69
CA LEU A 5 28.22 -6.99 9.38
C LEU A 5 26.85 -7.68 9.40
N LEU A 6 26.55 -8.46 10.45
CA LEU A 6 25.28 -9.16 10.56
C LEU A 6 24.11 -8.18 10.75
N VAL A 7 24.31 -7.16 11.59
CA VAL A 7 23.31 -6.10 11.81
C VAL A 7 23.08 -5.31 10.53
N GLY A 8 24.15 -4.94 9.81
CA GLY A 8 24.04 -4.23 8.53
C GLY A 8 23.29 -5.02 7.47
N LEU A 9 23.56 -6.32 7.36
CA LEU A 9 22.88 -7.21 6.41
C LEU A 9 21.38 -7.34 6.74
N LEU A 10 21.04 -7.52 8.02
CA LEU A 10 19.65 -7.61 8.46
C LEU A 10 18.87 -6.31 8.20
N ALA A 11 19.51 -5.15 8.45
CA ALA A 11 18.92 -3.84 8.17
C ALA A 11 18.62 -3.66 6.67
N LEU A 12 19.58 -4.00 5.81
CA LEU A 12 19.41 -3.91 4.36
C LEU A 12 18.32 -4.87 3.86
N PHE A 13 18.29 -6.09 4.37
CA PHE A 13 17.26 -7.08 4.04
C PHE A 13 15.85 -6.59 4.44
N THR A 14 15.71 -6.05 5.65
CA THR A 14 14.44 -5.49 6.15
C THR A 14 13.98 -4.33 5.28
N LEU A 15 14.90 -3.45 4.86
CA LEU A 15 14.59 -2.32 3.98
C LEU A 15 14.12 -2.79 2.59
N ILE A 16 14.75 -3.82 2.01
CA ILE A 16 14.30 -4.43 0.76
C ILE A 16 12.88 -4.97 0.89
N ILE A 17 12.58 -5.70 1.97
CA ILE A 17 11.23 -6.22 2.23
C ILE A 17 10.22 -5.07 2.29
N GLY A 18 10.55 -3.99 3.01
CA GLY A 18 9.70 -2.80 3.09
C GLY A 18 9.41 -2.19 1.71
N ILE A 19 10.43 -2.08 0.85
CA ILE A 19 10.27 -1.58 -0.52
C ILE A 19 9.35 -2.48 -1.34
N VAL A 20 9.51 -3.81 -1.28
CA VAL A 20 8.65 -4.76 -2.02
C VAL A 20 7.19 -4.66 -1.55
N LEU A 21 6.96 -4.55 -0.24
CA LEU A 21 5.60 -4.35 0.31
C LEU A 21 5.01 -3.00 -0.11
N ALA A 22 5.81 -1.94 -0.14
CA ALA A 22 5.37 -0.64 -0.62
C ALA A 22 4.99 -0.68 -2.11
N MET A 23 5.77 -1.37 -2.95
CA MET A 23 5.46 -1.50 -4.38
C MET A 23 4.20 -2.32 -4.62
N THR A 24 4.01 -3.44 -3.91
CA THR A 24 2.81 -4.28 -4.08
C THR A 24 1.54 -3.60 -3.58
N SER A 25 1.59 -2.88 -2.46
CA SER A 25 0.46 -2.09 -1.96
C SER A 25 0.10 -0.92 -2.88
N LYS A 26 1.12 -0.27 -3.47
CA LYS A 26 0.92 0.77 -4.49
C LYS A 26 0.22 0.20 -5.73
N ARG A 27 0.71 -0.91 -6.28
CA ARG A 27 0.08 -1.59 -7.43
C ARG A 27 -1.37 -1.98 -7.16
N LYS A 28 -1.64 -2.58 -6.00
CA LYS A 28 -3.01 -2.92 -5.59
C LYS A 28 -3.91 -1.69 -5.50
N THR A 29 -3.38 -0.54 -5.09
CA THR A 29 -4.14 0.71 -5.02
C THR A 29 -4.43 1.25 -6.42
N GLU A 30 -3.44 1.24 -7.32
CA GLU A 30 -3.60 1.64 -8.73
C GLU A 30 -4.61 0.75 -9.47
N GLU A 31 -4.55 -0.57 -9.25
CA GLU A 31 -5.53 -1.53 -9.81
C GLU A 31 -6.95 -1.22 -9.32
N ARG A 32 -7.13 -0.92 -8.03
CA ARG A 32 -8.43 -0.51 -7.48
C ARG A 32 -8.91 0.85 -7.99
N MET A 33 -8.00 1.76 -8.32
CA MET A 33 -8.34 3.04 -8.95
C MET A 33 -8.75 2.86 -10.42
N ALA A 34 -8.14 1.89 -11.12
CA ALA A 34 -8.44 1.59 -12.51
C ALA A 34 -9.72 0.77 -12.72
N ASP A 35 -10.22 0.10 -11.68
CA ASP A 35 -11.48 -0.66 -11.74
C ASP A 35 -12.70 0.28 -11.69
N PRO A 36 -13.49 0.39 -12.79
CA PRO A 36 -14.68 1.24 -12.84
C PRO A 36 -15.83 0.75 -11.95
N ASN A 37 -15.79 -0.50 -11.47
CA ASN A 37 -16.80 -1.09 -10.59
C ASN A 37 -16.40 -1.10 -9.11
N ALA A 38 -15.19 -0.66 -8.77
CA ALA A 38 -14.76 -0.59 -7.38
C ALA A 38 -15.59 0.45 -6.61
N PRO A 39 -16.11 0.11 -5.41
CA PRO A 39 -16.87 1.06 -4.59
C PRO A 39 -15.96 2.24 -4.22
N LYS A 40 -16.27 3.42 -4.75
CA LYS A 40 -15.50 4.64 -4.50
C LYS A 40 -15.48 4.96 -3.01
N SER A 41 -14.32 5.37 -2.52
CA SER A 41 -14.14 5.83 -1.14
C SER A 41 -15.08 7.00 -0.82
N THR A 42 -15.68 6.99 0.37
CA THR A 42 -16.54 8.09 0.87
C THR A 42 -15.80 9.42 1.02
N LEU A 43 -14.46 9.40 1.04
CA LEU A 43 -13.60 10.59 1.05
C LEU A 43 -13.09 10.98 -0.36
N ALA A 44 -13.40 10.21 -1.41
CA ALA A 44 -12.99 10.58 -2.76
C ALA A 44 -13.79 11.79 -3.24
N SER A 45 -13.11 12.80 -3.79
CA SER A 45 -13.71 14.08 -4.21
C SER A 45 -14.85 13.92 -5.22
N ASP A 46 -14.86 12.83 -5.99
CA ASP A 46 -15.83 12.56 -7.05
C ASP A 46 -16.99 11.67 -6.61
N LYS A 47 -17.08 11.29 -5.32
CA LYS A 47 -18.18 10.47 -4.84
C LYS A 47 -19.38 11.36 -4.51
N SER A 48 -20.54 11.07 -5.12
CA SER A 48 -21.82 11.62 -4.68
C SER A 48 -22.05 11.27 -3.21
N SER A 49 -22.36 12.28 -2.39
CA SER A 49 -22.63 12.16 -0.94
C SER A 49 -23.78 11.18 -0.62
N THR A 50 -24.57 10.80 -1.63
CA THR A 50 -25.76 9.94 -1.49
C THR A 50 -25.49 8.44 -1.74
N GLY A 51 -24.27 8.04 -2.12
CA GLY A 51 -23.95 6.63 -2.43
C GLY A 51 -23.56 5.80 -1.21
N LYS A 52 -23.99 4.52 -1.15
CA LYS A 52 -23.66 3.53 -0.10
C LYS A 52 -22.17 3.63 0.29
N PRO A 53 -21.83 3.85 1.57
CA PRO A 53 -20.44 4.02 1.98
C PRO A 53 -19.65 2.74 1.67
N ALA A 54 -18.39 2.91 1.23
CA ALA A 54 -17.44 1.82 1.33
C ALA A 54 -17.20 1.64 2.83
N ASP A 55 -17.66 0.50 3.37
CA ASP A 55 -17.73 0.21 4.80
C ASP A 55 -16.34 0.41 5.43
N VAL A 56 -16.32 1.08 6.58
CA VAL A 56 -15.11 1.46 7.33
C VAL A 56 -14.53 0.28 8.08
#